data_AF-A0A3C1LMC4-F1
#
_entry.id   AF-A0A3C1LMC4-F1
#
_cell.length_a   1.000
_cell.length_b   1.000
_cell.length_c   1.000
_cell.angle_alpha   90.00
_cell.angle_beta   90.00
_cell.angle_gamma   90.00
#
_symmetry.space_group_name_H-M   'P 1'
#
loop_
_entity.id
_entity.type
_entity.pdbx_description
1 polymer ?
#
loop_
_entity_poly.entity_id
_entity_poly.type
_entity_poly.pdbx_seq_one_letter_code
_entity_poly.pdbx_strand_id
1 'polypeptide(L)'
;MTGKRILGSIFLFLMAFGLLALSPEQAAQRLPQDPDLISGRLANGLSYYILQNPKPENRLEMRLYVNAGSVNEDDDQRGLAHFTEHMAFKGTKSFAKSEVVDYLSSIGMGFMNGLNAATSYEFTYYMLKVPTD
;
A
#
# COMPACT_ATOMS: atom_id res chain seq x y z
N MET A 1 -56.53 -33.74 -7.03
CA MET A 1 -55.91 -32.43 -6.65
C MET A 1 -54.40 -32.56 -6.42
N THR A 2 -53.69 -33.32 -7.26
CA THR A 2 -52.35 -33.83 -6.89
C THR A 2 -51.25 -33.40 -7.87
N GLY A 3 -51.58 -33.09 -9.14
CA GLY A 3 -50.61 -32.70 -10.16
C GLY A 3 -50.09 -31.26 -10.09
N LYS A 4 -50.90 -30.30 -9.63
CA LYS A 4 -50.48 -28.88 -9.53
C LYS A 4 -49.46 -28.60 -8.42
N ARG A 5 -49.43 -29.44 -7.37
CA ARG A 5 -48.50 -29.30 -6.24
C ARG A 5 -47.08 -29.75 -6.60
N ILE A 6 -46.96 -30.80 -7.40
CA ILE A 6 -45.66 -31.35 -7.84
C ILE A 6 -44.97 -30.37 -8.81
N LEU A 7 -45.72 -29.74 -9.71
CA LEU A 7 -45.18 -28.79 -10.69
C LEU A 7 -44.66 -27.50 -10.03
N GLY A 8 -45.36 -27.02 -8.99
CA GLY A 8 -44.92 -25.86 -8.20
C GLY A 8 -43.65 -26.11 -7.39
N SER A 9 -43.49 -27.32 -6.83
CA SER A 9 -42.28 -27.71 -6.10
C SER A 9 -41.06 -27.89 -6.99
N ILE A 10 -41.22 -28.37 -8.23
CA ILE A 10 -40.13 -28.48 -9.21
C ILE A 10 -39.67 -27.09 -9.68
N PHE A 11 -40.61 -26.17 -9.89
CA PHE A 11 -40.30 -24.79 -10.30
C PHE A 11 -39.56 -24.02 -9.20
N LEU A 12 -39.95 -24.19 -7.94
CA LEU A 12 -39.27 -23.58 -6.79
C LEU A 12 -37.85 -24.17 -6.58
N PHE A 13 -37.66 -25.46 -6.85
CA PHE A 13 -36.36 -26.13 -6.76
C PHE A 13 -35.39 -25.69 -7.87
N LEU A 14 -35.89 -25.45 -9.09
CA LEU A 14 -35.10 -24.89 -10.20
C LEU A 14 -34.68 -23.44 -9.95
N MET A 15 -35.53 -22.62 -9.32
CA MET A 15 -35.16 -21.26 -8.89
C MET A 15 -34.09 -21.26 -7.79
N ALA A 16 -34.17 -22.18 -6.82
CA ALA A 16 -33.17 -22.29 -5.75
C ALA A 16 -31.80 -22.79 -6.26
N PHE A 17 -31.78 -23.65 -7.28
CA PHE A 17 -30.53 -24.11 -7.91
C PHE A 17 -29.87 -23.04 -8.79
N GLY A 18 -30.66 -22.16 -9.42
CA GLY A 18 -30.14 -21.02 -10.20
C GLY A 18 -29.43 -19.95 -9.35
N LEU A 19 -29.78 -19.84 -8.06
CA LEU A 19 -29.15 -18.92 -7.11
C LEU A 19 -27.82 -19.45 -6.52
N LEU A 20 -27.54 -20.75 -6.65
CA LEU A 20 -26.31 -21.40 -6.16
C LEU A 20 -25.23 -21.54 -7.24
N ALA A 21 -25.52 -21.16 -8.49
CA ALA A 21 -24.58 -21.22 -9.61
C ALA A 21 -23.81 -19.90 -9.81
N LEU A 22 -23.42 -19.23 -8.73
CA LEU A 22 -22.31 -18.28 -8.83
C LEU A 22 -21.05 -19.10 -9.11
N SER A 23 -20.66 -19.13 -10.39
CA SER A 23 -19.44 -19.77 -10.81
C SER A 23 -18.26 -19.21 -9.99
N PRO A 24 -17.27 -20.03 -9.57
CA PRO A 24 -16.05 -19.54 -8.92
C PRO A 24 -15.36 -18.44 -9.74
N GLU A 25 -15.60 -18.42 -11.05
CA GLU A 25 -15.14 -17.43 -12.02
C GLU A 25 -15.69 -16.02 -11.76
N GLN A 26 -16.97 -15.90 -11.34
CA GLN A 26 -17.56 -14.61 -10.92
C GLN A 26 -17.04 -14.13 -9.56
N ALA A 27 -16.65 -15.05 -8.67
CA ALA A 27 -16.01 -14.71 -7.40
C ALA A 27 -14.51 -14.37 -7.55
N ALA A 28 -13.87 -14.83 -8.64
CA ALA A 28 -12.46 -14.62 -8.93
C ALA A 28 -12.19 -13.40 -9.83
N GLN A 29 -13.21 -12.64 -10.22
CA GLN A 29 -13.02 -11.44 -11.04
C GLN A 29 -12.25 -10.38 -10.23
N ARG A 30 -10.97 -10.22 -10.57
CA ARG A 30 -10.14 -9.15 -9.98
C ARG A 30 -10.76 -7.81 -10.32
N LEU A 31 -10.87 -6.95 -9.32
CA LEU A 31 -11.24 -5.56 -9.54
C LEU A 31 -10.23 -4.95 -10.54
N PRO A 32 -10.72 -4.20 -11.55
CA PRO A 32 -9.82 -3.55 -12.49
C PRO A 32 -8.91 -2.58 -11.73
N GLN A 33 -7.63 -2.55 -12.10
CA GLN A 33 -6.73 -1.51 -11.63
C GLN A 33 -6.97 -0.22 -12.39
N ASP A 34 -6.55 0.90 -11.80
CA ASP A 34 -6.51 2.19 -12.48
C ASP A 34 -5.61 2.07 -13.72
N PRO A 35 -6.11 2.39 -14.93
CA PRO A 35 -5.32 2.27 -16.17
C PRO A 35 -4.09 3.18 -16.20
N ASP A 36 -4.09 4.28 -15.43
CA ASP A 36 -2.97 5.22 -15.36
C ASP A 36 -1.88 4.78 -14.36
N LEU A 37 -2.13 3.71 -13.59
CA LEU A 37 -1.16 3.15 -12.65
C LEU A 37 -0.10 2.33 -13.39
N ILE A 38 1.13 2.84 -13.40
CA ILE A 38 2.29 2.10 -13.85
C ILE A 38 2.84 1.31 -12.66
N SER A 39 2.89 -0.01 -12.75
CA SER A 39 3.45 -0.87 -11.70
C SER A 39 4.34 -1.96 -12.26
N GLY A 40 5.24 -2.46 -11.41
CA GLY A 40 6.16 -3.51 -11.81
C GLY A 40 7.05 -3.98 -10.68
N ARG A 41 8.01 -4.83 -11.03
CA ARG A 41 9.01 -5.36 -10.11
C ARG A 41 10.39 -5.32 -10.75
N LEU A 42 11.35 -4.74 -10.06
CA LEU A 42 12.74 -4.70 -10.47
C LEU A 42 13.40 -6.07 -10.32
N ALA A 43 14.54 -6.29 -11.00
CA ALA A 43 15.28 -7.55 -10.94
C ALA A 43 15.75 -7.93 -9.52
N ASN A 44 15.97 -6.93 -8.64
CA ASN A 44 16.32 -7.14 -7.23
C ASN A 44 15.11 -7.47 -6.33
N GLY A 45 13.91 -7.56 -6.91
CA GLY A 45 12.68 -7.90 -6.21
C GLY A 45 11.88 -6.71 -5.66
N LEU A 46 12.35 -5.47 -5.80
CA LEU A 46 11.60 -4.27 -5.37
C LEU A 46 10.38 -4.04 -6.27
N SER A 47 9.20 -3.98 -5.66
CA SER A 47 7.96 -3.59 -6.34
C SER A 47 7.83 -2.06 -6.37
N TYR A 48 7.33 -1.52 -7.47
CA TYR A 48 7.07 -0.08 -7.60
C TYR A 48 5.69 0.20 -8.17
N TYR A 49 5.17 1.37 -7.82
CA TYR A 49 3.89 1.91 -8.24
C TYR A 49 4.09 3.39 -8.53
N ILE A 50 3.68 3.83 -9.72
CA ILE A 50 3.82 5.20 -10.19
C ILE A 50 2.47 5.61 -10.73
N LEU A 51 1.92 6.68 -10.16
CA LEU A 51 0.69 7.29 -10.62
C LEU A 51 0.94 8.78 -10.82
N GLN A 52 0.60 9.29 -12.00
CA GLN A 52 0.70 10.72 -12.27
C GLN A 52 -0.40 11.44 -11.51
N ASN A 53 -0.04 12.49 -10.78
CA ASN A 53 -0.99 13.37 -10.12
C ASN A 53 -0.73 14.81 -10.56
N PRO A 54 -1.66 15.48 -11.26
CA PRO A 54 -1.44 16.83 -11.77
C PRO A 54 -1.47 17.91 -10.67
N LYS A 55 -1.97 17.61 -9.46
CA LYS A 55 -2.13 18.60 -8.39
C LYS A 55 -1.68 18.08 -7.01
N PRO A 56 -0.89 18.85 -6.25
CA PRO A 56 -0.27 20.12 -6.63
C PRO A 56 0.74 19.98 -7.77
N GLU A 57 0.85 21.01 -8.61
CA GLU A 57 1.80 21.04 -9.73
C GLU A 57 3.25 21.07 -9.23
N ASN A 58 4.19 20.59 -10.06
CA ASN A 58 5.63 20.57 -9.80
C ASN A 58 6.00 19.92 -8.46
N ARG A 59 5.34 18.82 -8.11
CA ARG A 59 5.62 18.05 -6.89
C ARG A 59 5.80 16.58 -7.21
N LEU A 60 6.77 15.98 -6.54
CA LEU A 60 6.97 14.54 -6.48
C LEU A 60 6.81 14.10 -5.02
N GLU A 61 5.97 13.09 -4.79
CA GLU A 61 5.90 12.37 -3.53
C GLU A 61 6.39 10.93 -3.75
N MET A 62 7.38 10.53 -2.96
CA MET A 62 7.92 9.18 -2.95
C MET A 62 7.59 8.54 -1.61
N ARG A 63 7.19 7.27 -1.66
CA ARG A 63 6.98 6.45 -0.47
C ARG A 63 7.74 5.14 -0.61
N LEU A 64 8.53 4.82 0.41
CA LEU A 64 9.14 3.50 0.58
C LEU A 64 8.37 2.76 1.66
N TYR A 65 7.76 1.63 1.31
CA TYR A 65 7.17 0.72 2.26
C TYR A 65 8.11 -0.46 2.49
N VAL A 66 8.45 -0.68 3.76
CA VAL A 66 9.12 -1.87 4.24
C VAL A 66 8.05 -2.75 4.88
N ASN A 67 7.84 -3.94 4.33
CA ASN A 67 6.85 -4.91 4.83
C ASN A 67 7.37 -5.64 6.08
N ALA A 68 7.77 -4.87 7.08
CA ALA A 68 8.15 -5.32 8.42
C ALA A 68 7.86 -4.18 9.40
N GLY A 69 7.28 -4.51 10.54
CA GLY A 69 7.01 -3.58 11.64
C GLY A 69 7.26 -4.24 12.99
N SER A 70 6.65 -3.74 14.07
CA SER A 70 6.90 -4.27 15.42
C SER A 70 6.42 -5.71 15.63
N VAL A 71 5.51 -6.23 14.79
CA VAL A 71 5.09 -7.65 14.85
C VAL A 71 6.21 -8.61 14.46
N ASN A 72 7.25 -8.12 13.80
CA ASN A 72 8.39 -8.89 13.36
C ASN A 72 9.56 -8.86 14.35
N GLU A 73 9.42 -8.18 15.49
CA GLU A 73 10.46 -8.11 16.52
C GLU A 73 10.46 -9.37 17.40
N ASP A 74 11.65 -9.90 17.66
CA ASP A 74 11.87 -10.88 18.73
C ASP A 74 11.79 -10.21 20.12
N ASP A 75 11.71 -11.02 21.18
CA ASP A 75 11.57 -10.51 22.55
C ASP A 75 12.72 -9.57 22.98
N ASP A 76 13.93 -9.79 22.46
CA ASP A 76 15.12 -8.96 22.70
C ASP A 76 15.25 -7.77 21.73
N GLN A 77 14.30 -7.60 20.80
CA GLN A 77 14.29 -6.56 19.77
C GLN A 77 13.14 -5.55 19.92
N ARG A 78 12.40 -5.62 21.03
CA ARG A 78 11.22 -4.77 21.25
C ARG A 78 11.53 -3.28 21.11
N GLY A 79 10.85 -2.65 20.15
CA GLY A 79 11.00 -1.25 19.80
C GLY A 79 12.10 -0.95 18.77
N LEU A 80 12.86 -1.95 18.30
CA LEU A 80 13.93 -1.74 17.32
C LEU A 80 13.41 -1.34 15.93
N ALA A 81 12.23 -1.77 15.50
CA ALA A 81 11.65 -1.34 14.23
C ALA A 81 11.42 0.18 14.23
N HIS A 82 10.78 0.69 15.29
CA HIS A 82 10.54 2.13 15.46
C HIS A 82 11.84 2.90 15.72
N PHE A 83 12.76 2.35 16.51
CA PHE A 83 14.07 2.97 16.72
C PHE A 83 14.85 3.08 15.40
N THR A 84 14.84 2.04 14.58
CA THR A 84 15.51 2.01 13.27
C THR A 84 14.93 3.05 12.32
N GLU A 85 13.60 3.23 12.31
CA GLU A 85 12.94 4.29 11.55
C GLU A 85 13.49 5.67 11.91
N HIS A 86 13.56 6.00 13.20
CA HIS A 86 14.15 7.25 13.65
C HIS A 86 15.63 7.40 13.24
N MET A 87 16.40 6.32 13.29
CA MET A 87 17.81 6.33 12.93
C MET A 87 18.06 6.59 11.45
N ALA A 88 17.10 6.31 10.56
CA ALA A 88 17.20 6.64 9.13
C ALA A 88 17.40 8.15 8.89
N PHE A 89 16.97 9.00 9.83
CA PHE A 89 17.12 10.45 9.79
C PHE A 89 18.31 10.99 10.59
N LYS A 90 19.13 10.11 11.17
CA LYS A 90 20.28 10.48 12.02
C LYS A 90 21.64 10.25 11.34
N GLY A 91 21.63 9.89 10.07
CA GLY A 91 22.83 9.82 9.25
C GLY A 91 22.75 8.70 8.23
N THR A 92 23.28 8.97 7.05
CA THR A 92 23.45 8.02 5.95
C THR A 92 24.87 8.16 5.41
N LYS A 93 25.25 7.32 4.43
CA LYS A 93 26.54 7.47 3.74
C LYS A 93 26.69 8.80 3.00
N SER A 94 25.57 9.39 2.57
CA SER A 94 25.57 10.61 1.75
C SER A 94 25.20 11.88 2.53
N PHE A 95 24.59 11.72 3.71
CA PHE A 95 24.14 12.82 4.57
C PHE A 95 24.54 12.51 6.01
N ALA A 96 25.46 13.28 6.59
CA ALA A 96 25.85 13.13 7.98
C ALA A 96 24.77 13.70 8.92
N LYS A 97 24.54 13.06 10.07
CA LYS A 97 23.67 13.55 11.14
C LYS A 97 22.28 13.96 10.60
N SER A 98 21.95 15.26 10.65
CA SER A 98 20.68 15.86 10.24
C SER A 98 20.70 16.45 8.82
N GLU A 99 21.78 16.30 8.05
CA GLU A 99 21.94 16.99 6.76
C GLU A 99 20.81 16.69 5.77
N VAL A 100 20.15 15.54 5.86
CA VAL A 100 18.97 15.23 5.05
C VAL A 100 17.80 16.18 5.36
N VAL A 101 17.60 16.52 6.64
CA VAL A 101 16.58 17.46 7.10
C VAL A 101 16.96 18.89 6.70
N ASP A 102 18.24 19.24 6.83
CA ASP A 102 18.76 20.55 6.44
C ASP A 102 18.62 20.77 4.93
N TYR A 103 18.94 19.76 4.12
CA TYR A 103 18.73 19.79 2.67
C TYR A 103 17.26 19.99 2.31
N LEU A 104 16.34 19.22 2.90
CA LEU A 104 14.92 19.39 2.63
C LEU A 104 14.42 20.77 3.03
N SER A 105 14.90 21.29 4.16
CA SER A 105 14.63 22.66 4.60
C SER A 105 15.09 23.71 3.58
N SER A 106 16.26 23.50 2.96
CA SER A 106 16.80 24.42 1.94
C SER A 106 15.97 24.51 0.67
N ILE A 107 15.20 23.47 0.34
CA ILE A 107 14.31 23.43 -0.84
C ILE A 107 12.84 23.69 -0.49
N GLY A 108 12.57 24.28 0.69
CA GLY A 108 11.21 24.63 1.14
C GLY A 108 10.38 23.43 1.64
N MET A 109 11.01 22.27 1.78
CA MET A 109 10.45 21.08 2.42
C MET A 109 10.97 21.00 3.86
N GLY A 110 10.68 19.93 4.60
CA GLY A 110 11.09 19.85 6.00
C GLY A 110 10.44 18.70 6.75
N PHE A 111 10.80 18.59 8.03
CA PHE A 111 10.18 17.62 8.94
C PHE A 111 8.67 17.91 9.02
N MET A 112 7.82 16.91 8.75
CA MET A 112 6.35 16.96 8.59
C MET A 112 5.81 17.35 7.21
N ASN A 113 6.22 18.46 6.61
CA ASN A 113 5.64 18.92 5.32
C ASN A 113 6.26 18.26 4.09
N GLY A 114 7.50 17.76 4.19
CA GLY A 114 8.17 17.04 3.11
C GLY A 114 8.93 15.78 3.51
N LEU A 115 9.08 15.51 4.81
CA LEU A 115 9.67 14.28 5.32
C LEU A 115 8.79 13.72 6.43
N ASN A 116 8.42 12.45 6.32
CA ASN A 116 7.69 11.76 7.39
C ASN A 116 7.98 10.25 7.34
N ALA A 117 7.74 9.57 8.45
CA ALA A 117 7.78 8.12 8.52
C ALA A 117 6.87 7.64 9.63
N ALA A 118 6.50 6.37 9.58
CA ALA A 118 5.83 5.71 10.68
C ALA A 118 6.17 4.24 10.69
N THR A 119 6.28 3.69 11.90
CA THR A 119 6.33 2.26 12.15
C THR A 119 5.02 1.81 12.77
N SER A 120 4.40 0.82 12.14
CA SER A 120 3.20 0.12 12.59
C SER A 120 3.60 -1.28 13.08
N TYR A 121 2.60 -2.09 13.41
CA TYR A 121 2.80 -3.52 13.65
C TYR A 121 3.35 -4.23 12.42
N GLU A 122 2.81 -3.95 11.23
CA GLU A 122 3.08 -4.76 10.03
C GLU A 122 4.06 -4.13 9.05
N PHE A 123 4.28 -2.81 9.15
CA PHE A 123 5.10 -2.08 8.20
C PHE A 123 5.83 -0.91 8.84
N THR A 124 6.90 -0.48 8.19
CA THR A 124 7.49 0.84 8.34
C THR A 124 7.43 1.53 6.99
N TYR A 125 6.96 2.77 6.93
CA TYR A 125 7.05 3.56 5.70
C TYR A 125 7.89 4.82 5.92
N TYR A 126 8.52 5.27 4.83
CA TYR A 126 9.21 6.54 4.71
C TYR A 126 8.58 7.32 3.57
N MET A 127 8.32 8.60 3.78
CA MET A 127 7.72 9.51 2.80
C MET A 127 8.64 10.71 2.59
N LEU A 128 8.86 11.04 1.32
CA LEU A 128 9.62 12.20 0.88
C LEU A 128 8.80 12.98 -0.15
N LYS A 129 8.68 14.30 0.03
CA LYS A 129 8.18 15.23 -0.98
C LYS A 129 9.27 16.18 -1.41
N VAL A 130 9.36 16.43 -2.70
CA VAL A 130 10.30 17.39 -3.29
C VAL A 130 9.60 18.23 -4.38
N PRO A 131 10.02 19.49 -4.57
CA PRO A 131 9.73 20.24 -5.80
C PRO A 131 10.40 19.56 -7.00
N THR A 132 9.87 19.80 -8.20
CA THR A 132 10.42 19.25 -9.46
C THR A 132 10.78 20.33 -10.49
N ASP A 133 10.85 21.58 -10.05
CA ASP A 133 11.14 22.80 -10.83
C ASP A 133 12.49 23.44 -10.45
#